data_AF-A0A5N6I7E1-F1
#
_entry.id   AF-A0A5N6I7E1-F1
#
_cell.length_a   1.000
_cell.length_b   1.000
_cell.length_c   1.000
_cell.angle_alpha   90.00
_cell.angle_beta   90.00
_cell.angle_gamma   90.00
#
_symmetry.space_group_name_H-M   'P 1'
#
loop_
_entity.id
_entity.type
_entity.pdbx_description
1 polymer ?
#
loop_
_entity_poly.entity_id
_entity_poly.type
_entity_poly.pdbx_seq_one_letter_code
_entity_poly.pdbx_strand_id
1 'polypeptide(L)'
;MSGLHPINIWFENGWPQSWQWTMLAPHIRCCPEGTAHLAWQNFPTLQILNNTNTNRLSPDETPNDGSETVGKRNTDPSVSDISKDESCLNQDAVGKNCASAIAHNRSEPLSYSGKQDFLEWQAPGKIVGPNDSYITTTTAGEPKFVVLSSQLNLTYSPLTVTGDNTGYTYPPEHFVYGNDGIINGTMAIMLTDLNLFVTPFNLTMLNPHLVALGLYMTG
;
A
#
# COMPACT_ATOMS: atom_id res chain seq x y z
N MET A 1 -22.80 -3.61 4.33
CA MET A 1 -21.75 -3.59 3.30
C MET A 1 -21.75 -2.21 2.69
N SER A 2 -20.70 -1.42 2.95
CA SER A 2 -20.40 -0.21 2.18
C SER A 2 -19.71 -0.66 0.90
N GLY A 3 -20.23 -0.30 -0.27
CA GLY A 3 -19.52 -0.51 -1.53
C GLY A 3 -18.54 0.63 -1.76
N LEU A 4 -17.28 0.32 -2.09
CA LEU A 4 -16.38 1.32 -2.65
C LEU A 4 -16.90 1.68 -4.05
N HIS A 5 -16.95 2.98 -4.36
CA HIS A 5 -17.38 3.41 -5.67
C HIS A 5 -16.30 3.05 -6.69
N PRO A 6 -16.68 2.63 -7.90
CA PRO A 6 -15.71 2.37 -8.94
C PRO A 6 -14.93 3.66 -9.23
N ILE A 7 -13.62 3.53 -9.17
CA ILE A 7 -12.66 4.54 -9.58
C ILE A 7 -12.37 4.39 -11.07
N ASN A 8 -12.03 5.49 -11.74
CA ASN A 8 -11.60 5.41 -13.12
C ASN A 8 -10.25 4.71 -13.19
N ILE A 9 -10.09 3.77 -14.12
CA ILE A 9 -8.82 3.11 -14.39
C ILE A 9 -8.57 3.07 -15.89
N TRP A 10 -7.39 3.54 -16.28
CA TRP A 10 -6.91 3.64 -17.65
C TRP A 10 -5.93 2.52 -17.99
N PHE A 11 -5.08 2.12 -17.03
CA PHE A 11 -4.08 1.08 -17.24
C PHE A 11 -3.73 0.34 -15.94
N GLU A 12 -3.57 -0.98 -16.03
CA GLU A 12 -3.06 -1.81 -14.93
C GLU A 12 -1.57 -2.03 -15.15
N ASN A 13 -0.73 -1.50 -14.27
CA ASN A 13 0.71 -1.59 -14.46
C ASN A 13 1.24 -2.97 -14.07
N GLY A 14 2.05 -3.58 -14.94
CA GLY A 14 2.69 -4.87 -14.65
C GLY A 14 3.79 -4.71 -13.61
N TRP A 15 3.67 -5.40 -12.47
CA TRP A 15 4.70 -5.40 -11.44
C TRP A 15 5.79 -6.44 -11.73
N PRO A 16 7.06 -6.11 -11.48
CA PRO A 16 8.13 -7.09 -11.45
C PRO A 16 7.78 -8.32 -10.61
N GLN A 17 8.19 -9.47 -11.12
CA GLN A 17 8.01 -10.77 -10.48
C GLN A 17 8.50 -10.80 -9.01
N SER A 18 9.60 -10.12 -8.69
CA SER A 18 10.12 -9.97 -7.33
C SER A 18 9.16 -9.23 -6.39
N TRP A 19 8.43 -8.24 -6.89
CA TRP A 19 7.48 -7.44 -6.10
C TRP A 19 6.25 -8.27 -5.76
N GLN A 20 5.71 -8.95 -6.79
CA GLN A 20 4.60 -9.87 -6.63
C GLN A 20 4.96 -10.97 -5.63
N TRP A 21 6.15 -11.57 -5.75
CA TRP A 21 6.55 -12.62 -4.81
C TRP A 21 6.72 -12.12 -3.39
N THR A 22 7.27 -10.91 -3.21
CA THR A 22 7.40 -10.30 -1.89
C THR A 22 6.05 -10.18 -1.17
N MET A 23 4.97 -9.86 -1.91
CA MET A 23 3.63 -9.76 -1.33
C MET A 23 2.97 -11.13 -1.10
N LEU A 24 3.26 -12.12 -1.94
CA LEU A 24 2.61 -13.43 -1.91
C LEU A 24 3.31 -14.46 -1.02
N ALA A 25 4.64 -14.44 -0.95
CA ALA A 25 5.44 -15.43 -0.20
C ALA A 25 5.02 -15.60 1.27
N PRO A 26 4.63 -14.54 2.02
CA PRO A 26 4.14 -14.70 3.39
C PRO A 26 2.86 -15.54 3.54
N HIS A 27 2.13 -15.78 2.44
CA HIS A 27 0.88 -16.56 2.43
C HIS A 27 1.07 -18.02 1.98
N ILE A 28 2.25 -18.35 1.45
CA ILE A 28 2.50 -19.69 0.91
C ILE A 28 3.10 -20.55 2.00
N ARG A 29 2.32 -21.53 2.48
CA ARG A 29 2.77 -22.45 3.53
C ARG A 29 3.65 -23.58 3.00
N CYS A 30 3.29 -24.17 1.86
CA CYS A 30 4.02 -25.30 1.27
C CYS A 30 3.78 -25.36 -0.24
N CYS A 31 4.63 -26.13 -0.93
CA CYS A 31 4.45 -26.46 -2.35
C CYS A 31 4.07 -27.94 -2.52
N PRO A 32 3.37 -28.31 -3.61
CA PRO A 32 3.17 -29.70 -3.98
C PRO A 32 4.48 -30.46 -4.14
N GLU A 33 4.47 -31.76 -3.86
CA GLU A 33 5.65 -32.63 -4.03
C GLU A 33 6.19 -32.57 -5.47
N GLY A 34 7.52 -32.64 -5.61
CA GLY A 34 8.19 -32.58 -6.91
C GLY A 34 8.34 -31.17 -7.51
N THR A 35 7.90 -30.12 -6.81
CA THR A 35 8.08 -28.74 -7.27
C THR A 35 9.51 -28.25 -6.99
N ALA A 36 10.17 -27.68 -8.01
CA ALA A 36 11.49 -27.10 -7.84
C ALA A 36 11.45 -25.78 -7.06
N HIS A 37 12.45 -25.56 -6.22
CA HIS A 37 12.64 -24.28 -5.54
C HIS A 37 13.00 -23.20 -6.55
N LEU A 38 12.29 -22.07 -6.47
CA LEU A 38 12.41 -20.96 -7.39
C LEU A 38 13.36 -19.91 -6.76
N ALA A 39 14.41 -19.45 -7.45
CA ALA A 39 15.34 -18.44 -6.88
C ALA A 39 14.88 -16.99 -7.13
N TRP A 40 14.21 -16.37 -6.15
CA TRP A 40 13.62 -15.02 -6.29
C TRP A 40 13.96 -14.16 -5.08
N GLN A 41 14.05 -12.85 -5.32
CA GLN A 41 14.28 -11.86 -4.27
C GLN A 41 12.95 -11.49 -3.59
N ASN A 42 12.91 -11.63 -2.27
CA ASN A 42 11.83 -11.10 -1.43
C ASN A 42 12.35 -9.88 -0.67
N PHE A 43 11.66 -8.75 -0.77
CA PHE A 43 12.04 -7.53 -0.05
C PHE A 43 11.46 -7.51 1.36
N PRO A 44 12.07 -6.76 2.30
CA PRO A 44 11.43 -6.47 3.58
C PRO A 44 10.06 -5.82 3.39
N THR A 45 9.14 -6.11 4.30
CA THR A 45 7.76 -5.61 4.26
C THR A 45 7.71 -4.13 4.64
N LEU A 46 7.02 -3.31 3.85
CA LEU A 46 6.63 -1.93 4.16
C LEU A 46 5.13 -1.88 4.49
N GLN A 47 4.80 -1.31 5.63
CA GLN A 47 3.44 -1.13 6.12
C GLN A 47 3.05 0.35 6.11
N ILE A 48 1.83 0.63 5.71
CA ILE A 48 1.17 1.93 5.93
C ILE A 48 0.38 1.83 7.24
N LEU A 49 0.76 2.63 8.24
CA LEU A 49 0.17 2.58 9.58
C LEU A 49 -1.23 3.22 9.64
N ASN A 50 -1.52 4.16 8.75
CA ASN A 50 -2.81 4.84 8.62
C ASN A 50 -3.50 4.51 7.30
N ASN A 51 -3.49 3.22 6.94
CA ASN A 51 -4.12 2.74 5.71
C ASN A 51 -5.61 3.12 5.67
N THR A 52 -6.16 3.28 4.47
CA THR A 52 -7.55 3.71 4.31
C THR A 52 -8.53 2.68 4.86
N ASN A 53 -9.62 3.16 5.48
CA ASN A 53 -10.68 2.27 5.96
C ASN A 53 -12.05 2.78 5.55
N THR A 54 -12.74 1.98 4.74
CA THR A 54 -14.09 2.27 4.25
C THR A 54 -15.12 2.46 5.37
N ASN A 55 -14.87 1.91 6.55
CA ASN A 55 -15.77 2.00 7.69
C ASN A 55 -15.63 3.31 8.48
N ARG A 56 -14.53 4.08 8.27
CA ARG A 56 -14.31 5.40 8.90
C ARG A 56 -15.04 6.50 8.13
N LEU A 57 -15.52 7.51 8.87
CA LEU A 57 -16.19 8.66 8.28
C LEU A 57 -15.23 9.53 7.49
N SER A 58 -14.13 9.95 8.11
CA SER A 58 -13.10 10.75 7.44
C SER A 58 -11.78 9.97 7.29
N PRO A 59 -11.04 10.16 6.18
CA PRO A 59 -9.66 9.70 6.05
C PRO A 59 -8.72 10.25 7.11
N ASP A 60 -9.04 11.37 7.77
CA ASP A 60 -8.21 11.95 8.84
C ASP A 60 -8.43 11.26 10.19
N GLU A 61 -9.48 10.45 10.32
CA GLU A 61 -9.79 9.69 11.52
C GLU A 61 -9.11 8.31 11.54
N THR A 62 -8.32 7.98 10.50
CA THR A 62 -7.50 6.76 10.52
C THR A 62 -6.33 6.93 11.49
N PRO A 63 -6.22 6.11 12.56
CA PRO A 63 -5.08 6.14 13.47
C PRO A 63 -3.77 5.90 12.73
N ASN A 64 -2.67 6.46 13.24
CA ASN A 64 -1.33 6.35 12.66
C ASN A 64 -0.43 5.30 13.34
N ASP A 65 -1.03 4.38 14.09
CA ASP A 65 -0.35 3.37 14.90
C ASP A 65 -0.43 1.95 14.31
N GLY A 66 -1.04 1.79 13.13
CA GLY A 66 -1.23 0.48 12.49
C GLY A 66 -2.42 -0.30 13.03
N SER A 67 -3.24 0.26 13.92
CA SER A 67 -4.44 -0.40 14.47
C SER A 67 -5.58 -0.55 13.45
N GLU A 68 -5.46 0.10 12.29
CA GLU A 68 -6.52 0.12 11.28
C GLU A 68 -6.61 -1.18 10.47
N THR A 69 -5.66 -2.11 10.60
CA THR A 69 -5.64 -3.42 9.95
C THR A 69 -5.70 -4.57 10.96
N VAL A 70 -6.37 -5.67 10.62
CA VAL A 70 -6.52 -6.85 11.52
C VAL A 70 -5.22 -7.63 11.76
N GLY A 71 -4.12 -7.22 11.14
CA GLY A 71 -2.82 -7.89 11.23
C GLY A 71 -1.69 -7.02 10.68
N LYS A 72 -0.56 -7.66 10.36
CA LYS A 72 0.70 -7.01 9.96
C LYS A 72 1.20 -7.47 8.58
N ARG A 73 0.35 -8.07 7.75
CA ARG A 73 0.68 -8.41 6.36
C ARG A 73 0.19 -7.29 5.44
N ASN A 74 0.87 -7.10 4.31
CA ASN A 74 0.51 -6.08 3.31
C ASN A 74 -0.92 -6.21 2.77
N THR A 75 -1.54 -7.38 2.91
CA THR A 75 -2.88 -7.71 2.41
C THR A 75 -3.89 -7.95 3.53
N ASP A 76 -3.53 -7.70 4.80
CA ASP A 76 -4.48 -7.86 5.90
C ASP A 76 -5.60 -6.81 5.75
N PRO A 77 -6.88 -7.22 5.89
CA PRO A 77 -8.00 -6.32 5.69
C PRO A 77 -8.07 -5.27 6.79
N SER A 78 -8.71 -4.14 6.48
CA SER A 78 -9.01 -3.10 7.47
C SER A 78 -9.97 -3.62 8.55
N VAL A 79 -9.86 -3.08 9.76
CA VAL A 79 -10.76 -3.42 10.87
C VAL A 79 -12.20 -3.02 10.55
N SER A 80 -13.14 -3.88 10.91
CA SER A 80 -14.59 -3.65 10.76
C SER A 80 -15.32 -3.45 12.08
N ASP A 81 -14.68 -3.78 13.20
CA ASP A 81 -15.21 -3.60 14.55
C ASP A 81 -14.81 -2.20 15.07
N ILE A 82 -15.44 -1.18 14.49
CA ILE A 82 -15.26 0.23 14.85
C ILE A 82 -16.46 0.66 15.69
N SER A 83 -16.25 1.53 16.68
CA SER A 83 -17.34 2.06 17.51
C SER A 83 -18.44 2.71 16.66
N LYS A 84 -19.68 2.75 17.16
CA LYS A 84 -20.82 3.25 16.37
C LYS A 84 -20.64 4.69 15.94
N ASP A 85 -20.04 5.48 16.82
CA ASP A 85 -19.77 6.91 16.72
C ASP A 85 -18.67 7.22 15.69
N GLU A 86 -17.68 6.33 15.53
CA GLU A 86 -16.62 6.44 14.52
C GLU A 86 -17.01 5.78 13.18
N SER A 87 -18.02 4.90 13.18
CA SER A 87 -18.45 4.16 12.00
C SER A 87 -19.34 5.00 11.08
N CYS A 88 -18.97 5.11 9.81
CA CYS A 88 -19.74 5.87 8.83
C CYS A 88 -21.04 5.18 8.39
N LEU A 89 -21.20 3.88 8.68
CA LEU A 89 -22.44 3.14 8.44
C LEU A 89 -23.60 3.58 9.35
N ASN A 90 -23.30 4.17 10.50
CA ASN A 90 -24.29 4.57 11.50
C ASN A 90 -24.53 6.09 11.52
N GLN A 91 -24.04 6.82 10.51
CA GLN A 91 -24.16 8.28 10.43
C GLN A 91 -25.46 8.67 9.71
N ASP A 92 -26.28 9.52 10.34
CA ASP A 92 -27.56 9.96 9.77
C ASP A 92 -27.47 11.31 9.04
N ALA A 93 -26.32 11.98 9.10
CA ALA A 93 -26.10 13.24 8.42
C ALA A 93 -25.99 13.07 6.89
N VAL A 94 -26.62 13.97 6.15
CA VAL A 94 -26.58 14.00 4.68
C VAL A 94 -25.13 14.10 4.20
N GLY A 95 -24.72 13.19 3.31
CA GLY A 95 -23.36 13.12 2.75
C GLY A 95 -22.33 12.37 3.60
N LYS A 96 -22.71 11.92 4.81
CA LYS A 96 -21.85 11.17 5.75
C LYS A 96 -22.21 9.69 5.91
N ASN A 97 -23.45 9.33 5.56
CA ASN A 97 -23.94 7.96 5.65
C ASN A 97 -23.30 7.08 4.56
N CYS A 98 -22.58 6.04 4.98
CA CYS A 98 -21.96 5.04 4.08
C CYS A 98 -22.84 3.83 3.78
N ALA A 99 -24.06 3.76 4.29
CA ALA A 99 -24.97 2.65 4.01
C ALA A 99 -25.28 2.61 2.51
N SER A 100 -25.16 1.41 1.92
CA SER A 100 -25.42 1.22 0.49
C SER A 100 -26.88 1.54 0.14
N ALA A 101 -27.11 2.61 -0.61
CA ALA A 101 -28.40 2.92 -1.23
C ALA A 101 -28.20 3.78 -2.48
N ILE A 102 -29.17 3.76 -3.41
CA ILE A 102 -29.13 4.51 -4.68
C ILE A 102 -28.97 6.03 -4.45
N ALA A 103 -29.46 6.55 -3.33
CA ALA A 103 -29.46 7.98 -3.01
C ALA A 103 -28.32 8.42 -2.07
N HIS A 104 -27.41 7.51 -1.70
CA HIS A 104 -26.28 7.84 -0.83
C HIS A 104 -25.00 7.98 -1.66
N ASN A 105 -24.41 9.17 -1.62
CA ASN A 105 -23.08 9.42 -2.14
C ASN A 105 -22.18 9.84 -0.97
N ARG A 106 -21.02 9.19 -0.87
CA ARG A 106 -19.97 9.60 0.06
C ARG A 106 -19.24 10.78 -0.57
N SER A 107 -19.30 11.94 0.07
CA SER A 107 -18.73 13.17 -0.51
C SER A 107 -17.25 13.36 -0.17
N GLU A 108 -16.75 12.67 0.85
CA GLU A 108 -15.36 12.72 1.30
C GLU A 108 -14.63 11.44 0.86
N PRO A 109 -13.53 11.53 0.08
CA PRO A 109 -12.80 10.36 -0.40
C PRO A 109 -12.04 9.66 0.73
N LEU A 110 -11.66 8.38 0.53
CA LEU A 110 -10.91 7.61 1.53
C LEU A 110 -9.41 7.90 1.54
N SER A 111 -8.91 8.52 0.49
CA SER A 111 -7.59 9.12 0.42
C SER A 111 -7.69 10.42 -0.35
N TYR A 112 -6.80 11.36 -0.06
CA TYR A 112 -6.69 12.61 -0.78
C TYR A 112 -5.24 13.05 -0.83
N SER A 113 -4.95 13.88 -1.82
CA SER A 113 -3.62 14.42 -2.01
C SER A 113 -3.16 15.25 -0.82
N GLY A 114 -1.92 15.07 -0.37
CA GLY A 114 -1.39 15.76 0.80
C GLY A 114 -1.77 15.14 2.15
N LYS A 115 -2.59 14.07 2.20
CA LYS A 115 -2.73 13.25 3.40
C LYS A 115 -1.37 12.67 3.78
N GLN A 116 -0.97 12.81 5.03
CA GLN A 116 0.29 12.26 5.51
C GLN A 116 0.20 10.74 5.64
N ASP A 117 1.07 9.99 4.96
CA ASP A 117 1.15 8.54 5.10
C ASP A 117 2.26 8.16 6.07
N PHE A 118 1.91 7.46 7.15
CA PHE A 118 2.85 6.96 8.15
C PHE A 118 3.30 5.55 7.78
N LEU A 119 4.60 5.31 7.87
CA LEU A 119 5.25 4.12 7.33
C LEU A 119 6.09 3.43 8.40
N GLU A 120 5.98 2.12 8.46
CA GLU A 120 6.85 1.22 9.24
C GLU A 120 7.42 0.15 8.28
N TRP A 121 8.72 -0.13 8.33
CA TRP A 121 9.32 -1.16 7.48
C TRP A 121 10.16 -2.17 8.25
N GLN A 122 10.18 -3.41 7.78
CA GLN A 122 10.96 -4.46 8.44
C GLN A 122 12.45 -4.37 8.07
N ALA A 123 13.30 -4.82 8.97
CA ALA A 123 14.69 -5.14 8.64
C ALA A 123 14.76 -6.38 7.73
N PRO A 124 15.80 -6.52 6.89
CA PRO A 124 16.06 -7.78 6.18
C PRO A 124 16.34 -8.93 7.14
N GLY A 125 16.19 -10.17 6.67
CA GLY A 125 16.50 -11.37 7.43
C GLY A 125 15.28 -12.17 7.90
N LYS A 126 14.06 -11.77 7.52
CA LYS A 126 12.83 -12.47 7.92
C LYS A 126 12.59 -13.68 7.04
N ILE A 127 12.28 -14.81 7.65
CA ILE A 127 11.96 -16.04 6.94
C ILE A 127 10.53 -15.97 6.38
N VAL A 128 10.36 -16.33 5.11
CA VAL A 128 9.09 -16.28 4.37
C VAL A 128 9.00 -17.43 3.34
N GLY A 129 7.83 -17.59 2.74
CA GLY A 129 7.63 -18.55 1.65
C GLY A 129 7.38 -19.99 2.12
N PRO A 130 7.21 -20.91 1.16
CA PRO A 130 6.87 -22.30 1.43
C PRO A 130 7.91 -22.98 2.32
N ASN A 131 7.47 -23.65 3.38
CA ASN A 131 8.34 -24.37 4.32
C ASN A 131 9.50 -23.51 4.84
N ASP A 132 9.29 -22.20 5.02
CA ASP A 132 10.28 -21.30 5.60
C ASP A 132 11.61 -21.26 4.79
N SER A 133 11.51 -21.44 3.47
CA SER A 133 12.67 -21.62 2.59
C SER A 133 13.30 -20.34 2.05
N TYR A 134 12.65 -19.18 2.21
CA TYR A 134 13.15 -17.90 1.72
C TYR A 134 13.44 -16.94 2.86
N ILE A 135 14.29 -15.95 2.58
CA ILE A 135 14.62 -14.87 3.52
C ILE A 135 14.46 -13.52 2.82
N THR A 136 13.92 -12.53 3.53
CA THR A 136 13.83 -11.15 3.02
C THR A 136 15.21 -10.53 2.96
N THR A 137 15.53 -9.88 1.84
CA THR A 137 16.85 -9.27 1.60
C THR A 137 16.71 -7.96 0.84
N THR A 138 17.64 -7.05 1.10
CA THR A 138 17.81 -5.82 0.34
C THR A 138 19.29 -5.53 0.17
N THR A 139 19.65 -4.93 -0.96
CA THR A 139 21.00 -4.42 -1.25
C THR A 139 21.02 -2.89 -1.26
N ALA A 140 19.89 -2.26 -1.03
CA ALA A 140 19.73 -0.81 -1.05
C ALA A 140 20.41 -0.19 0.17
N GLY A 141 20.85 1.06 0.02
CA GLY A 141 21.30 1.88 1.15
C GLY A 141 20.14 2.40 1.99
N GLU A 142 20.41 3.45 2.76
CA GLU A 142 19.41 4.11 3.61
C GLU A 142 18.23 4.66 2.79
N PRO A 143 16.98 4.48 3.26
CA PRO A 143 15.79 4.92 2.54
C PRO A 143 15.69 6.45 2.53
N LYS A 144 15.42 7.03 1.36
CA LYS A 144 15.31 8.48 1.14
C LYS A 144 14.03 8.91 0.44
N PHE A 145 13.43 8.01 -0.35
CA PHE A 145 12.24 8.32 -1.12
C PHE A 145 11.21 7.21 -1.01
N VAL A 146 9.94 7.61 -1.09
CA VAL A 146 8.81 6.72 -1.25
C VAL A 146 8.39 6.73 -2.71
N VAL A 147 8.35 5.55 -3.31
CA VAL A 147 7.85 5.30 -4.66
C VAL A 147 6.43 4.80 -4.58
N LEU A 148 5.56 5.42 -5.38
CA LEU A 148 4.21 4.96 -5.64
C LEU A 148 4.11 4.55 -7.11
N SER A 149 3.84 3.27 -7.35
CA SER A 149 3.64 2.75 -8.70
C SER A 149 2.16 2.81 -9.04
N SER A 150 1.77 3.76 -9.89
CA SER A 150 0.41 3.91 -10.39
C SER A 150 0.32 3.56 -11.88
N GLN A 151 -0.92 3.47 -12.36
CA GLN A 151 -1.33 3.09 -13.72
C GLN A 151 -0.33 3.43 -14.83
N LEU A 152 -0.09 4.73 -15.08
CA LEU A 152 0.79 5.20 -16.16
C LEU A 152 2.11 5.78 -15.65
N ASN A 153 2.29 5.93 -14.34
CA ASN A 153 3.45 6.65 -13.81
C ASN A 153 4.01 6.02 -12.53
N LEU A 154 5.30 6.20 -12.32
CA LEU A 154 5.97 5.87 -11.08
C LEU A 154 6.42 7.19 -10.45
N THR A 155 5.85 7.52 -9.30
CA THR A 155 6.01 8.84 -8.69
C THR A 155 6.77 8.74 -7.39
N TYR A 156 7.69 9.68 -7.17
CA TYR A 156 8.52 9.75 -5.98
C TYR A 156 8.03 10.87 -5.06
N SER A 157 8.14 10.62 -3.77
CA SER A 157 7.99 11.62 -2.70
C SER A 157 9.15 11.47 -1.70
N PRO A 158 9.58 12.55 -1.04
CA PRO A 158 10.64 12.48 -0.04
C PRO A 158 10.17 11.72 1.21
N LEU A 159 10.99 10.80 1.71
CA LEU A 159 10.76 10.15 2.99
C LEU A 159 11.34 10.99 4.13
N THR A 160 10.54 11.25 5.15
CA THR A 160 11.04 11.78 6.43
C THR A 160 11.14 10.66 7.44
N VAL A 161 12.36 10.28 7.80
CA VAL A 161 12.62 9.25 8.82
C VAL A 161 12.45 9.88 10.21
N THR A 162 11.63 9.27 11.06
CA THR A 162 11.30 9.78 12.40
C THR A 162 11.85 8.92 13.53
N GLY A 163 12.29 7.70 13.23
CA GLY A 163 12.86 6.76 14.20
C GLY A 163 13.41 5.52 13.52
N ASP A 164 13.67 4.48 14.33
CA ASP A 164 14.13 3.19 13.80
C ASP A 164 13.05 2.60 12.90
N ASN A 165 13.38 2.47 11.61
CA ASN A 165 12.51 1.91 10.59
C ASN A 165 11.09 2.51 10.51
N THR A 166 10.95 3.77 10.90
CA THR A 166 9.68 4.49 10.89
C THR A 166 9.85 5.87 10.28
N GLY A 167 8.82 6.33 9.59
CA GLY A 167 8.83 7.62 8.93
C GLY A 167 7.49 7.95 8.32
N TYR A 168 7.47 9.03 7.54
CA TYR A 168 6.27 9.42 6.80
C TYR A 168 6.63 10.06 5.47
N THR A 169 5.64 10.11 4.59
CA THR A 169 5.70 10.87 3.34
C THR A 169 4.42 11.66 3.12
N TYR A 170 4.50 12.64 2.23
CA TYR A 170 3.34 13.27 1.63
C TYR A 170 3.22 12.75 0.21
N PRO A 171 2.17 11.97 -0.10
CA PRO A 171 1.92 11.51 -1.44
C PRO A 171 1.73 12.72 -2.37
N PRO A 172 2.34 12.69 -3.56
CA PRO A 172 2.45 13.87 -4.41
C PRO A 172 1.13 14.21 -5.11
N GLU A 173 0.78 15.50 -5.16
CA GLU A 173 -0.45 16.00 -5.79
C GLU A 173 -0.35 15.99 -7.31
N HIS A 174 -0.89 14.98 -7.97
CA HIS A 174 -0.85 14.93 -9.43
C HIS A 174 -2.04 14.18 -10.02
N PHE A 175 -2.24 14.40 -11.32
CA PHE A 175 -3.20 13.69 -12.14
C PHE A 175 -2.46 12.76 -13.12
N VAL A 176 -3.00 11.56 -13.35
CA VAL A 176 -2.48 10.60 -14.34
C VAL A 176 -2.93 11.01 -15.74
N TYR A 177 -4.25 11.16 -15.93
CA TYR A 177 -4.87 11.53 -17.19
C TYR A 177 -6.22 12.22 -16.95
N GLY A 178 -6.44 13.39 -17.56
CA GLY A 178 -7.62 14.21 -17.28
C GLY A 178 -7.65 14.68 -15.83
N ASN A 179 -8.77 14.45 -15.13
CA ASN A 179 -8.95 14.79 -13.71
C ASN A 179 -8.74 13.58 -12.77
N ASP A 180 -8.15 12.48 -13.25
CA ASP A 180 -7.90 11.27 -12.44
C ASP A 180 -6.60 11.39 -11.66
N GLY A 181 -6.65 11.22 -10.33
CA GLY A 181 -5.50 11.39 -9.44
C GLY A 181 -4.45 10.29 -9.60
N ILE A 182 -3.19 10.59 -9.28
CA ILE A 182 -2.08 9.61 -9.28
C ILE A 182 -2.30 8.47 -8.29
N ILE A 183 -2.99 8.75 -7.19
CA ILE A 183 -3.26 7.80 -6.13
C ILE A 183 -4.67 7.28 -6.34
N ASN A 184 -4.74 6.11 -6.94
CA ASN A 184 -6.00 5.52 -7.31
C ASN A 184 -5.89 4.00 -7.31
N GLY A 185 -6.82 3.34 -6.62
CA GLY A 185 -6.90 1.89 -6.56
C GLY A 185 -5.83 1.24 -5.70
N THR A 186 -5.37 0.07 -6.14
CA THR A 186 -4.34 -0.72 -5.45
C THR A 186 -3.00 -0.48 -6.12
N MET A 187 -2.01 -0.02 -5.36
CA MET A 187 -0.72 0.41 -5.86
C MET A 187 0.41 -0.25 -5.07
N ALA A 188 1.52 -0.55 -5.73
CA ALA A 188 2.74 -0.92 -5.01
C ALA A 188 3.39 0.34 -4.45
N ILE A 189 3.68 0.33 -3.14
CA ILE A 189 4.43 1.37 -2.45
C ILE A 189 5.77 0.80 -2.00
N MET A 190 6.84 1.56 -2.18
CA MET A 190 8.20 1.09 -1.89
C MET A 190 9.04 2.20 -1.28
N LEU A 191 10.00 1.80 -0.45
CA LEU A 191 11.09 2.69 -0.02
C LEU A 191 12.31 2.48 -0.89
N THR A 192 12.92 3.58 -1.30
CA THR A 192 14.11 3.58 -2.17
C THR A 192 15.22 4.47 -1.63
N ASP A 193 16.46 4.08 -1.88
CA ASP A 193 17.66 4.86 -1.53
C ASP A 193 18.03 5.91 -2.62
N LEU A 194 17.44 5.77 -3.81
CA LEU A 194 17.72 6.57 -5.01
C LEU A 194 16.42 6.91 -5.74
N ASN A 195 16.28 8.17 -6.16
CA ASN A 195 15.26 8.61 -7.09
C ASN A 195 15.67 8.25 -8.53
N LEU A 196 15.50 6.98 -8.91
CA LEU A 196 15.84 6.48 -10.23
C LEU A 196 14.69 6.73 -11.20
N PHE A 197 14.95 7.48 -12.27
CA PHE A 197 13.95 7.63 -13.32
C PHE A 197 13.73 6.30 -14.06
N VAL A 198 12.53 5.76 -13.91
CA VAL A 198 12.08 4.53 -14.60
C VAL A 198 10.72 4.76 -15.22
N THR A 199 10.42 3.94 -16.21
CA THR A 199 9.12 3.83 -16.88
C THR A 199 8.59 2.42 -16.66
N PRO A 200 7.31 2.14 -16.97
CA PRO A 200 6.77 0.78 -16.93
C PRO A 200 7.62 -0.27 -17.67
N PHE A 201 8.41 0.13 -18.68
CA PHE A 201 9.27 -0.76 -19.45
C PHE A 201 10.50 -1.28 -18.68
N ASN A 202 11.02 -0.52 -17.70
CA ASN A 202 12.28 -0.83 -17.01
C ASN A 202 12.18 -0.80 -15.48
N LEU A 203 10.98 -1.07 -14.93
CA LEU A 203 10.73 -1.11 -13.48
C LEU A 203 11.67 -2.04 -12.71
N THR A 204 12.14 -3.13 -13.32
CA THR A 204 13.07 -4.07 -12.69
C THR A 204 14.40 -3.43 -12.29
N MET A 205 14.78 -2.30 -12.90
CA MET A 205 15.97 -1.53 -12.52
C MET A 205 15.89 -0.96 -11.09
N LEU A 206 14.69 -0.90 -10.49
CA LEU A 206 14.53 -0.48 -9.10
C LEU A 206 14.92 -1.54 -8.08
N ASN A 207 14.92 -2.83 -8.44
CA ASN A 207 15.15 -3.92 -7.47
C ASN A 207 16.40 -3.74 -6.60
N PRO A 208 17.57 -3.31 -7.12
CA PRO A 208 18.76 -3.10 -6.30
C PRO A 208 18.64 -1.95 -5.29
N HIS A 209 17.67 -1.05 -5.51
CA HIS A 209 17.44 0.19 -4.77
C HIS A 209 16.23 0.10 -3.81
N LEU A 210 15.53 -1.04 -3.77
CA LEU A 210 14.37 -1.21 -2.88
C LEU A 210 14.81 -1.60 -1.47
N VAL A 211 14.47 -0.76 -0.50
CA VAL A 211 14.68 -1.02 0.94
C VAL A 211 13.57 -1.90 1.50
N ALA A 212 12.31 -1.56 1.18
CA ALA A 212 11.14 -2.30 1.62
C ALA A 212 9.97 -2.11 0.64
N LEU A 213 9.04 -3.05 0.62
CA LEU A 213 7.93 -3.10 -0.33
C LEU A 213 6.59 -3.43 0.35
N GLY A 214 5.58 -2.68 -0.05
CA GLY A 214 4.25 -2.66 0.54
C GLY A 214 3.17 -2.53 -0.52
N LEU A 215 1.92 -2.63 -0.06
CA LEU A 215 0.73 -2.46 -0.88
C LEU A 215 -0.07 -1.29 -0.31
N TYR A 216 -0.36 -0.29 -1.14
CA TYR A 216 -1.16 0.87 -0.78
C TYR A 216 -2.51 0.76 -1.46
N MET A 217 -3.59 0.81 -0.69
CA MET A 217 -4.95 0.73 -1.19
C MET A 217 -5.65 2.06 -0.93
N THR A 218 -6.04 2.71 -2.01
CA THR A 218 -6.81 3.96 -1.98
C THR A 218 -8.11 3.72 -2.72
N GLY A 219 -9.20 3.69 -1.96
CA GLY A 219 -10.55 3.42 -2.46
C GLY A 219 -11.43 4.65 -2.54
#